data_AF-A0A7V8FKF6-F1
#
_entry.id   AF-A0A7V8FKF6-F1
#
_cell.length_a   1.000
_cell.length_b   1.000
_cell.length_c   1.000
_cell.angle_alpha   90.00
_cell.angle_beta   90.00
_cell.angle_gamma   90.00
#
_symmetry.space_group_name_H-M   'P 1'
#
loop_
_entity.id
_entity.type
_entity.pdbx_description
1 polymer ?
#
loop_
_entity_poly.entity_id
_entity_poly.type
_entity_poly.pdbx_seq_one_letter_code
_entity_poly.pdbx_strand_id
1 'polypeptide(L)' 'MYTSVGATAIDRFLRPVCYQDLPDGLLPQALQQGNPLGLWRLVDGDYSRG' A
#
# COMPACT_ATOMS: atom_id res chain seq x y z
N MET A 1 -16.18 -1.96 3.62
CA MET A 1 -17.31 -1.06 3.96
C MET A 1 -16.79 0.35 3.85
N TYR A 2 -17.37 1.19 2.99
CA TYR A 2 -16.98 2.60 2.82
C TYR A 2 -18.12 3.51 3.28
N THR A 3 -17.81 4.71 3.75
CA THR A 3 -18.79 5.71 4.23
C THR A 3 -18.69 6.98 3.38
N SER A 4 -19.71 7.86 3.43
CA SER A 4 -19.64 9.18 2.79
C SER A 4 -18.84 10.20 3.60
N VAL A 5 -18.69 9.97 4.92
CA VAL A 5 -17.99 10.84 5.89
C VAL A 5 -17.11 10.00 6.80
N GLY A 6 -15.95 10.55 7.21
CA GLY A 6 -14.93 9.88 8.01
C GLY A 6 -13.73 9.45 7.17
N ALA A 7 -12.64 9.01 7.83
CA ALA A 7 -11.38 8.69 7.15
C ALA A 7 -11.53 7.60 6.06
N THR A 8 -12.40 6.61 6.29
CA THR A 8 -12.70 5.51 5.35
C THR A 8 -13.47 5.94 4.09
N ALA A 9 -13.90 7.21 4.00
CA ALA A 9 -14.56 7.71 2.79
C ALA A 9 -13.59 7.83 1.60
N ILE A 10 -12.28 7.86 1.85
CA ILE A 10 -11.25 7.91 0.80
C ILE A 10 -11.26 6.67 -0.10
N ASP A 11 -11.59 5.50 0.45
CA ASP A 11 -11.54 4.22 -0.26
C ASP A 11 -12.50 4.15 -1.47
N ARG A 12 -13.52 5.02 -1.51
CA ARG A 12 -14.47 5.13 -2.64
C ARG A 12 -13.81 5.53 -3.95
N PHE A 13 -12.63 6.14 -3.90
CA PHE A 13 -11.94 6.70 -5.06
C PHE A 13 -10.64 5.96 -5.38
N LEU A 14 -10.33 4.90 -4.63
CA LEU A 14 -9.12 4.10 -4.81
C LEU A 14 -9.44 2.75 -5.44
N ARG A 15 -8.43 2.15 -6.09
CA ARG A 15 -8.49 0.78 -6.59
C ARG A 15 -7.17 0.06 -6.31
N PRO A 16 -7.18 -1.22 -5.89
CA PRO A 16 -5.96 -1.97 -5.72
C PRO A 16 -5.33 -2.28 -7.09
N VAL A 17 -4.00 -2.34 -7.13
CA VAL A 17 -3.20 -2.76 -8.28
C VAL A 17 -2.08 -3.67 -7.78
N CYS A 18 -1.87 -4.80 -8.45
CA CYS A 18 -0.80 -5.73 -8.16
C CYS A 18 0.35 -5.55 -9.14
N TYR A 19 1.58 -5.58 -8.64
CA TYR A 19 2.81 -5.55 -9.43
C TYR A 19 3.57 -6.86 -9.19
N GLN A 20 3.93 -7.56 -10.25
CA GLN A 20 4.64 -8.84 -10.19
C GLN A 20 5.92 -8.76 -11.00
N ASP A 21 7.02 -9.31 -10.46
CA ASP A 21 8.34 -9.37 -11.08
C ASP A 21 8.87 -8.02 -11.59
N LEU A 22 8.48 -6.92 -10.95
CA LEU A 22 9.01 -5.59 -11.23
C LEU A 22 10.33 -5.37 -10.49
N PRO A 23 11.37 -4.85 -11.17
CA PRO A 23 12.57 -4.36 -10.50
C PRO A 23 12.24 -3.30 -9.46
N ASP A 24 12.91 -3.32 -8.30
CA ASP A 24 12.60 -2.44 -7.16
C ASP A 24 12.61 -0.95 -7.52
N GLY A 25 13.57 -0.51 -8.36
CA GLY A 25 13.66 0.88 -8.83
C GLY A 25 12.49 1.33 -9.73
N LEU A 26 11.69 0.41 -10.25
CA LEU A 26 10.48 0.71 -11.03
C LEU A 26 9.19 0.58 -10.20
N LEU A 27 9.27 0.03 -8.99
CA LEU A 27 8.12 -0.02 -8.09
C LEU A 27 7.77 1.39 -7.58
N PRO A 28 6.48 1.67 -7.33
CA PRO A 28 6.08 2.84 -6.56
C PRO A 28 6.80 2.87 -5.20
N GLN A 29 7.19 4.04 -4.72
CA GLN A 29 7.94 4.20 -3.45
C GLN A 29 7.27 3.50 -2.25
N ALA A 30 5.93 3.43 -2.23
CA ALA A 30 5.18 2.74 -1.17
C ALA A 30 5.37 1.21 -1.14
N LEU A 31 5.79 0.60 -2.26
CA LEU A 31 5.99 -0.84 -2.42
C LEU A 31 7.46 -1.26 -2.50
N GLN A 32 8.38 -0.29 -2.55
CA GLN A 32 9.83 -0.56 -2.56
C GLN A 32 10.27 -1.30 -1.28
N GLN A 33 11.23 -2.21 -1.42
CA GLN A 33 11.68 -3.09 -0.33
C GLN A 33 12.13 -2.29 0.90
N GLY A 34 12.94 -1.26 0.67
CA GLY A 34 13.49 -0.40 1.73
C GLY A 34 12.47 0.44 2.50
N ASN A 35 11.18 0.42 2.13
CA ASN A 35 10.11 1.22 2.72
C ASN A 35 10.51 2.68 2.97
N PRO A 36 10.90 3.43 1.92
CA PRO A 36 11.40 4.80 2.09
C PRO A 36 10.38 5.74 2.76
N LEU A 37 9.09 5.39 2.71
CA LEU A 37 8.00 6.15 3.34
C LEU A 37 7.67 5.68 4.76
N GLY A 38 8.27 4.60 5.25
CA GLY A 38 8.04 4.06 6.59
C GLY A 38 6.60 3.66 6.88
N LEU A 39 5.86 3.19 5.87
CA LEU A 39 4.44 2.83 5.94
C LEU A 39 4.23 1.49 6.66
N TRP A 40 3.06 1.33 7.28
CA TRP A 40 2.57 0.01 7.68
C TRP A 40 2.19 -0.80 6.44
N ARG A 41 2.70 -2.03 6.35
CA ARG A 41 2.47 -2.99 5.26
C ARG A 41 2.00 -4.30 5.84
N LEU A 42 1.19 -5.03 5.09
CA LEU A 42 0.83 -6.41 5.41
C LEU A 42 1.73 -7.32 4.57
N VAL A 43 2.60 -8.09 5.21
CA VAL A 43 3.53 -9.02 4.56
C VAL A 43 3.21 -10.41 5.07
N ASP A 44 2.87 -11.33 4.16
CA ASP A 44 2.49 -12.71 4.46
C ASP A 44 1.39 -12.88 5.54
N GLY A 45 0.55 -11.86 5.71
CA GLY A 45 -0.55 -11.83 6.68
C GLY A 45 -0.25 -11.07 7.98
N ASP A 46 0.97 -10.58 8.18
CA ASP A 46 1.39 -9.83 9.38
C ASP A 46 1.72 -8.37 9.09
N TYR A 47 1.39 -7.48 10.02
CA TYR A 47 1.66 -6.04 9.87
C TYR A 47 3.11 -5.69 10.25
N SER A 48 3.86 -5.04 9.36
CA SER A 48 5.23 -4.56 9.58
C SER A 48 5.46 -3.14 9.03
N ARG A 49 6.51 -2.44 9.49
CA ARG A 49 6.90 -1.07 9.04
C ARG A 49 8.24 -1.01 8.31
N GLY A 50 8.76 -2.16 7.93
CA GLY A 50 10.10 -2.36 7.43
C GLY A 50 10.23 -3.85 7.35
#